data_AF-A0A2P2KLB9-F1
#
_entry.id   AF-A0A2P2KLB9-F1
#
_cell.length_a   1.000
_cell.length_b   1.000
_cell.length_c   1.000
_cell.angle_alpha   90.00
_cell.angle_beta   90.00
_cell.angle_gamma   90.00
#
_symmetry.space_group_name_H-M   'P 1'
#
loop_
_entity.id
_entity.type
_entity.pdbx_description
1 polymer ?
#
loop_
_entity_poly.entity_id
_entity_poly.type
_entity_poly.pdbx_seq_one_letter_code
_entity_poly.pdbx_strand_id
1 'polypeptide(L)'
;MGFSLGSIVSRLVAPLEADEASVHSVTLFVALLCACVLIGQLLEKNRWVNESITALAIGLFTGIIILLSTGWRSSRILLFSEELFFIYLLPPIIFNAGFQVKKKQFFRNFITIVLFGAVGTLISFAIVSLGSAQIFSKMDVGLLETVDYLALGAIFSATDTVCTLQILSQEETPLLYSLVFGEGVVNDATAVVLFNAIQRFDLSHITSSIAMQLFGNFLYLFTTSTLLGVAVGLLSAYIIKKLYFGRHSTDREVALMILMAYLSYMIAELFNLSGILTVFFCGIAMSHYTWHNVTESSRVTTRHAFATLSFISEIFIFLYVGMDALDIEKWKFVSKSPGKSLGVSSILLGLILIGRAASVFPLSFISNLTKKSQTDKIGLRQQVDSFFTLFFDVSNPTK
;
A
#
# COMPACT_ATOMS: atom_id res chain seq x y z
N MET A 1 -36.20 1.65 -29.64
CA MET A 1 -35.35 2.86 -29.42
C MET A 1 -34.05 2.39 -28.80
N GLY A 2 -33.04 2.13 -29.64
CA GLY A 2 -31.75 1.60 -29.20
C GLY A 2 -30.89 2.74 -28.68
N PHE A 3 -30.65 2.78 -27.37
CA PHE A 3 -29.57 3.59 -26.81
C PHE A 3 -28.25 2.94 -27.23
N SER A 4 -27.61 3.50 -28.25
CA SER A 4 -26.25 3.13 -28.62
C SER A 4 -25.33 3.46 -27.44
N LEU A 5 -24.55 2.48 -26.97
CA LEU A 5 -23.54 2.64 -25.92
C LEU A 5 -22.61 3.84 -26.22
N GLY A 6 -22.33 4.07 -27.51
CA GLY A 6 -21.53 5.21 -27.97
C GLY A 6 -22.17 6.58 -27.74
N SER A 7 -23.50 6.67 -27.70
CA SER A 7 -24.21 7.93 -27.39
C SER A 7 -24.08 8.33 -25.93
N ILE A 8 -24.05 7.35 -25.01
CA ILE A 8 -23.87 7.58 -23.58
C ILE A 8 -22.42 8.00 -23.31
N VAL A 9 -21.45 7.30 -23.90
CA VAL A 9 -20.02 7.66 -23.81
C VAL A 9 -19.78 9.05 -24.41
N SER A 10 -20.38 9.38 -25.55
CA SER A 10 -20.21 10.71 -26.17
C SER A 10 -20.77 11.87 -25.32
N ARG A 11 -21.83 11.63 -24.54
CA ARG A 11 -22.38 12.64 -23.62
C ARG A 11 -21.57 12.78 -22.34
N LEU A 12 -20.95 11.71 -21.87
CA LEU A 12 -20.01 11.73 -20.74
C LEU A 12 -18.69 12.45 -21.07
N VAL A 13 -18.35 12.58 -22.35
CA VAL A 13 -17.06 13.13 -22.84
C VAL A 13 -17.19 14.55 -23.42
N ALA A 14 -18.41 15.12 -23.46
CA ALA A 14 -18.62 16.47 -23.99
C ALA A 14 -17.99 17.56 -23.08
N PRO A 15 -17.43 18.65 -23.63
CA PRO A 15 -16.88 19.73 -22.83
C PRO A 15 -18.03 20.55 -22.23
N LEU A 16 -18.23 20.40 -20.92
CA LEU A 16 -19.26 21.07 -20.12
C LEU A 16 -18.63 21.92 -19.01
N GLU A 17 -19.43 22.81 -18.42
CA GLU A 17 -19.04 23.69 -17.31
C GLU A 17 -18.40 22.89 -16.16
N ALA A 18 -17.46 23.52 -15.43
CA ALA A 18 -16.55 22.82 -14.50
C ALA A 18 -17.26 21.97 -13.43
N ASP A 19 -18.47 22.37 -13.01
CA ASP A 19 -19.25 21.67 -11.99
C ASP A 19 -19.95 20.42 -12.55
N GLU A 20 -20.53 20.49 -13.75
CA GLU A 20 -21.17 19.34 -14.42
C GLU A 20 -20.14 18.29 -14.86
N ALA A 21 -18.95 18.71 -15.31
CA ALA A 21 -17.86 17.82 -15.67
C ALA A 21 -17.38 16.96 -14.48
N SER A 22 -17.43 17.51 -13.26
CA SER A 22 -17.04 16.80 -12.04
C SER A 22 -18.05 15.69 -11.68
N VAL A 23 -19.35 15.99 -11.76
CA VAL A 23 -20.43 15.03 -11.46
C VAL A 23 -20.43 13.87 -12.45
N HIS A 24 -20.23 14.14 -13.74
CA HIS A 24 -20.13 13.10 -14.77
C HIS A 24 -18.93 12.16 -14.54
N SER A 25 -17.78 12.71 -14.16
CA SER A 25 -16.57 11.94 -13.86
C SER A 25 -16.75 11.04 -12.64
N VAL A 26 -17.34 11.56 -11.56
CA VAL A 26 -17.65 10.78 -10.36
C VAL A 26 -18.69 9.70 -10.66
N THR A 27 -19.72 10.02 -11.46
CA THR A 27 -20.76 9.06 -11.85
C THR A 27 -20.18 7.89 -12.64
N LEU A 28 -19.29 8.17 -13.60
CA LEU A 28 -18.59 7.13 -14.36
C LEU A 28 -17.77 6.24 -13.42
N PHE A 29 -17.01 6.86 -12.51
CA PHE A 29 -16.16 6.14 -11.57
C PHE A 29 -16.97 5.21 -10.65
N VAL A 30 -18.07 5.70 -10.08
CA VAL A 30 -18.95 4.90 -9.23
C VAL A 30 -19.59 3.75 -10.03
N ALA A 31 -20.03 3.99 -11.27
CA ALA A 31 -20.58 2.95 -12.12
C ALA A 31 -19.53 1.85 -12.42
N LEU A 32 -18.28 2.23 -12.63
CA LEU A 32 -17.17 1.29 -12.83
C LEU A 32 -16.87 0.48 -11.57
N LEU A 33 -16.86 1.10 -10.38
CA LEU A 33 -16.74 0.37 -9.12
C LEU A 33 -17.84 -0.69 -8.97
N CYS A 34 -19.09 -0.32 -9.26
CA CYS A 34 -20.21 -1.28 -9.25
C CYS A 34 -20.00 -2.41 -10.26
N ALA A 35 -19.53 -2.10 -11.47
CA ALA A 35 -19.22 -3.10 -12.47
C ALA A 35 -18.09 -4.05 -12.01
N CYS A 36 -17.03 -3.54 -11.39
CA CYS A 36 -15.96 -4.35 -10.82
C CYS A 36 -16.47 -5.36 -9.79
N VAL A 37 -17.35 -4.92 -8.88
CA VAL A 37 -17.93 -5.81 -7.86
C VAL A 37 -18.80 -6.89 -8.51
N LEU A 38 -19.67 -6.52 -9.46
CA LEU A 38 -20.57 -7.47 -10.13
C LEU A 38 -19.80 -8.47 -11.01
N ILE A 39 -18.82 -8.00 -11.77
CA ILE A 39 -17.99 -8.83 -12.65
C ILE A 39 -17.08 -9.72 -11.81
N GLY A 40 -16.50 -9.20 -10.73
CA GLY A 40 -15.71 -9.98 -9.77
C GLY A 40 -16.51 -11.14 -9.20
N GLN A 41 -17.74 -10.88 -8.74
CA GLN A 41 -18.63 -11.94 -8.24
C GLN A 41 -19.02 -12.98 -9.32
N LEU A 42 -19.15 -12.56 -10.57
CA LEU A 42 -19.41 -13.49 -11.69
C LEU A 42 -18.19 -14.38 -11.99
N LEU A 43 -16.99 -13.79 -11.89
CA LEU A 43 -15.70 -14.43 -12.16
C LEU A 43 -15.16 -15.23 -10.99
N GLU A 44 -15.73 -15.12 -9.79
CA GLU A 44 -15.36 -15.88 -8.59
C GLU A 44 -15.41 -17.40 -8.83
N LYS A 45 -16.25 -17.87 -9.77
CA LYS A 45 -16.28 -19.28 -10.20
C LYS A 45 -15.01 -19.75 -10.92
N ASN A 46 -14.26 -18.82 -11.53
CA ASN A 46 -13.01 -19.09 -12.19
C ASN A 46 -11.85 -18.86 -11.21
N ARG A 47 -11.21 -19.94 -10.78
CA ARG A 47 -10.08 -19.96 -9.82
C ARG A 47 -8.83 -19.15 -10.23
N TRP A 48 -8.81 -18.55 -11.41
CA TRP A 48 -7.65 -17.89 -12.01
C TRP A 48 -7.73 -16.36 -11.96
N VAL A 49 -8.84 -15.79 -11.45
CA VAL A 49 -9.08 -14.35 -11.49
C VAL A 49 -9.47 -13.85 -10.11
N ASN A 50 -8.56 -13.13 -9.44
CA ASN A 50 -8.85 -12.38 -8.22
C ASN A 50 -9.60 -11.07 -8.55
N GLU A 51 -10.33 -10.54 -7.58
CA GLU A 51 -11.11 -9.30 -7.69
C GLU A 51 -10.21 -8.11 -8.07
N SER A 52 -8.99 -8.03 -7.53
CA SER A 52 -8.03 -6.98 -7.83
C SER A 52 -7.52 -7.02 -9.27
N ILE A 53 -7.29 -8.22 -9.80
CA ILE A 53 -6.90 -8.42 -11.21
C ILE A 53 -8.05 -7.98 -12.11
N THR A 54 -9.28 -8.31 -11.73
CA THR A 54 -10.49 -7.87 -12.43
C THR A 54 -10.62 -6.35 -12.43
N ALA A 55 -10.46 -5.71 -11.27
CA ALA A 55 -10.52 -4.26 -11.13
C ALA A 55 -9.44 -3.55 -11.96
N LEU A 56 -8.21 -4.07 -11.94
CA LEU A 56 -7.09 -3.56 -12.75
C LEU A 56 -7.37 -3.70 -14.25
N ALA A 57 -7.86 -4.85 -14.69
CA ALA A 57 -8.20 -5.10 -16.09
C ALA A 57 -9.35 -4.20 -16.58
N ILE A 58 -10.38 -4.00 -15.75
CA ILE A 58 -11.48 -3.08 -16.04
C ILE A 58 -10.97 -1.63 -16.09
N GLY A 59 -10.09 -1.24 -15.16
CA GLY A 59 -9.43 0.07 -15.16
C GLY A 59 -8.66 0.33 -16.46
N LEU A 60 -7.83 -0.64 -16.88
CA LEU A 60 -7.12 -0.59 -18.16
C LEU A 60 -8.08 -0.50 -19.35
N PHE A 61 -9.10 -1.36 -19.41
CA PHE A 61 -10.07 -1.34 -20.51
C PHE A 61 -10.82 0.00 -20.59
N THR A 62 -11.20 0.55 -19.44
CA THR A 62 -11.82 1.88 -19.35
C THR A 62 -10.86 2.96 -19.82
N GLY A 63 -9.61 2.93 -19.38
CA GLY A 63 -8.57 3.86 -19.82
C GLY A 63 -8.38 3.82 -21.35
N ILE A 64 -8.40 2.64 -21.97
CA ILE A 64 -8.34 2.49 -23.43
C ILE A 64 -9.56 3.15 -24.10
N ILE A 65 -10.77 2.88 -23.60
CA ILE A 65 -12.00 3.47 -24.15
C ILE A 65 -11.96 5.00 -24.07
N ILE A 66 -11.56 5.55 -22.92
CA ILE A 66 -11.46 7.00 -22.72
C ILE A 66 -10.45 7.58 -23.72
N LEU A 67 -9.27 6.97 -23.85
CA LEU A 67 -8.21 7.44 -24.74
C LEU A 67 -8.63 7.41 -26.22
N LEU A 68 -9.34 6.35 -26.64
CA LEU A 68 -9.89 6.24 -27.99
C LEU A 68 -10.99 7.29 -28.23
N SER A 69 -11.86 7.52 -27.25
CA SER A 69 -12.97 8.47 -27.35
C SER A 69 -12.52 9.93 -27.35
N THR A 70 -11.43 10.27 -26.65
CA THR A 70 -10.89 11.63 -26.58
C THR A 70 -9.88 11.95 -27.68
N GLY A 71 -9.66 11.02 -28.61
CA GLY A 71 -8.74 11.20 -29.73
C GLY A 71 -7.29 11.35 -29.27
N TRP A 72 -6.87 10.53 -28.29
CA TRP A 72 -5.49 10.52 -27.76
C TRP A 72 -5.06 11.83 -27.08
N ARG A 73 -6.03 12.61 -26.58
CA ARG A 73 -5.77 13.82 -25.79
C ARG A 73 -5.85 13.49 -24.30
N SER A 74 -4.93 14.06 -23.53
CA SER A 74 -4.86 13.91 -22.07
C SER A 74 -6.22 14.26 -21.45
N SER A 75 -6.85 13.27 -20.83
CA SER A 75 -8.14 13.43 -20.18
C SER A 75 -7.88 13.55 -18.68
N ARG A 76 -8.30 14.66 -18.07
CA ARG A 76 -8.08 14.89 -16.62
C ARG A 76 -8.61 13.77 -15.71
N ILE A 77 -9.53 12.95 -16.22
CA ILE A 77 -10.09 11.77 -15.54
C ILE A 77 -9.04 10.68 -15.30
N LEU A 78 -7.96 10.64 -16.09
CA LEU A 78 -6.88 9.65 -15.98
C LEU A 78 -5.75 10.09 -15.04
N LEU A 79 -5.75 11.34 -14.58
CA LEU A 79 -4.69 11.86 -13.70
C LEU A 79 -4.86 11.30 -12.29
N PHE A 80 -3.83 10.62 -11.80
CA PHE A 80 -3.73 10.14 -10.42
C PHE A 80 -3.61 11.29 -9.41
N SER A 81 -4.50 11.33 -8.42
CA SER A 81 -4.44 12.22 -7.27
C SER A 81 -3.84 11.49 -6.07
N GLU A 82 -2.62 11.89 -5.72
CA GLU A 82 -1.90 11.37 -4.54
C GLU A 82 -2.67 11.66 -3.24
N GLU A 83 -3.30 12.83 -3.15
CA GLU A 83 -4.10 13.21 -1.98
C GLU A 83 -5.30 12.27 -1.78
N LEU A 84 -6.01 11.90 -2.86
CA LEU A 84 -7.11 10.94 -2.78
C LEU A 84 -6.61 9.59 -2.26
N PHE A 85 -5.46 9.13 -2.77
CA PHE A 85 -4.86 7.86 -2.36
C PHE A 85 -4.48 7.84 -0.88
N PHE A 86 -3.62 8.76 -0.45
CA PHE A 86 -3.06 8.75 0.91
C PHE A 86 -4.09 9.13 1.97
N ILE A 87 -4.94 10.13 1.71
CA ILE A 87 -5.85 10.67 2.73
C ILE A 87 -7.13 9.84 2.86
N TYR A 88 -7.66 9.28 1.77
CA TYR A 88 -8.99 8.66 1.78
C TYR A 88 -8.97 7.14 1.57
N LEU A 89 -8.09 6.62 0.71
CA LEU A 89 -8.12 5.19 0.35
C LEU A 89 -7.23 4.33 1.25
N LEU A 90 -6.06 4.83 1.62
CA LEU A 90 -5.10 4.08 2.40
C LEU A 90 -5.52 3.83 3.87
N PRO A 91 -6.07 4.82 4.63
CA PRO A 91 -6.33 4.63 6.05
C PRO A 91 -7.32 3.49 6.38
N PRO A 92 -8.44 3.30 5.65
CA PRO A 92 -9.36 2.17 5.87
C PRO A 92 -8.69 0.80 5.69
N ILE A 93 -7.81 0.67 4.71
CA ILE A 93 -7.12 -0.59 4.39
C ILE A 93 -6.17 -0.98 5.52
N ILE A 94 -5.29 -0.05 5.90
CA ILE A 94 -4.28 -0.26 6.93
C ILE A 94 -4.94 -0.45 8.30
N PHE A 95 -6.01 0.31 8.59
CA PHE A 95 -6.77 0.15 9.82
C PHE A 95 -7.44 -1.23 9.89
N ASN A 96 -8.11 -1.67 8.82
CA ASN A 96 -8.76 -2.98 8.76
C ASN A 96 -7.74 -4.12 8.98
N ALA A 97 -6.59 -4.04 8.31
CA ALA A 97 -5.50 -5.00 8.48
C ALA A 97 -4.96 -5.02 9.92
N GLY A 98 -4.70 -3.86 10.53
CA GLY A 98 -4.28 -3.75 11.93
C GLY A 98 -5.34 -4.24 12.92
N PHE A 99 -6.61 -4.04 12.60
CA PHE A 99 -7.72 -4.49 13.43
C PHE A 99 -7.87 -6.02 13.42
N GLN A 100 -7.72 -6.64 12.25
CA GLN A 100 -7.90 -8.08 12.11
C GLN A 100 -6.64 -8.88 12.45
N VAL A 101 -5.44 -8.28 12.44
CA VAL A 101 -4.16 -8.98 12.60
C VAL A 101 -4.14 -9.95 13.81
N LYS A 102 -3.51 -11.12 13.64
CA LYS A 102 -3.32 -12.10 14.71
C LYS A 102 -2.22 -11.63 15.67
N LYS A 103 -2.59 -10.73 16.59
CA LYS A 103 -1.72 -10.06 17.58
C LYS A 103 -0.62 -10.95 18.18
N LYS A 104 -0.97 -12.14 18.69
CA LYS A 104 0.01 -13.07 19.27
C LYS A 104 1.12 -13.47 18.29
N GLN A 105 0.76 -13.75 17.03
CA GLN A 105 1.72 -14.15 16.01
C GLN A 105 2.57 -12.97 15.53
N PHE A 106 1.93 -11.81 15.37
CA PHE A 106 2.59 -10.55 15.01
C PHE A 106 3.66 -10.18 16.03
N PHE A 107 3.30 -10.08 17.31
CA PHE A 107 4.25 -9.70 18.38
C PHE A 107 5.31 -10.76 18.64
N ARG A 108 5.02 -12.06 18.44
CA ARG A 108 6.04 -13.12 18.53
C ARG A 108 7.12 -12.97 17.45
N ASN A 109 6.76 -12.48 16.26
CA ASN A 109 7.68 -12.32 15.13
C ASN A 109 8.10 -10.86 14.91
N PHE A 110 7.81 -9.96 15.85
CA PHE A 110 8.02 -8.52 15.68
C PHE A 110 9.47 -8.14 15.32
N ILE A 111 10.45 -8.77 15.97
CA ILE A 111 11.87 -8.55 15.65
C ILE A 111 12.17 -8.93 14.20
N THR A 112 11.59 -10.03 13.71
CA THR A 112 11.78 -10.46 12.32
C THR A 112 11.11 -9.48 11.36
N ILE A 113 9.93 -8.98 11.69
CA ILE A 113 9.22 -7.95 10.91
C ILE A 113 10.07 -6.68 10.79
N VAL A 114 10.56 -6.16 11.91
CA VAL A 114 11.41 -4.96 11.94
C VAL A 114 12.73 -5.21 11.19
N LEU A 115 13.30 -6.40 11.30
CA LEU A 115 14.51 -6.78 10.56
C LEU A 115 14.27 -6.74 9.04
N PHE A 116 13.20 -7.36 8.55
CA PHE A 116 12.86 -7.33 7.11
C PHE A 116 12.52 -5.91 6.64
N GLY A 117 11.67 -5.18 7.37
CA GLY A 117 11.22 -3.84 6.94
C GLY A 117 12.28 -2.76 7.07
N ALA A 118 13.18 -2.81 8.06
CA ALA A 118 14.24 -1.81 8.20
C ALA A 118 15.52 -2.21 7.47
N VAL A 119 16.08 -3.37 7.79
CA VAL A 119 17.36 -3.81 7.22
C VAL A 119 17.17 -4.29 5.78
N GLY A 120 16.06 -4.95 5.46
CA GLY A 120 15.76 -5.35 4.09
C GLY A 120 15.62 -4.15 3.16
N THR A 121 14.93 -3.10 3.58
CA THR A 121 14.80 -1.84 2.82
C THR A 121 16.14 -1.14 2.66
N LEU A 122 17.01 -1.11 3.67
CA LEU A 122 18.37 -0.58 3.53
C LEU A 122 19.22 -1.36 2.51
N ILE A 123 19.09 -2.68 2.47
CA ILE A 123 19.77 -3.53 1.49
C ILE A 123 19.24 -3.23 0.08
N SER A 124 17.92 -3.21 -0.10
CA SER A 124 17.29 -2.90 -1.39
C SER A 124 17.62 -1.47 -1.85
N PHE A 125 17.62 -0.49 -0.95
CA PHE A 125 18.05 0.88 -1.17
C PHE A 125 19.47 0.95 -1.72
N ALA A 126 20.43 0.27 -1.06
CA ALA A 126 21.82 0.28 -1.50
C ALA A 126 22.00 -0.36 -2.88
N ILE A 127 21.33 -1.49 -3.14
CA ILE A 127 21.41 -2.21 -4.42
C ILE A 127 20.82 -1.38 -5.56
N VAL A 128 19.63 -0.81 -5.37
CA VAL A 128 18.96 -0.01 -6.41
C VAL A 128 19.71 1.30 -6.66
N SER A 129 20.16 1.99 -5.60
CA SER A 129 20.91 3.25 -5.76
C SER A 129 22.25 3.04 -6.45
N LEU A 130 23.06 2.08 -5.99
CA LEU A 130 24.38 1.83 -6.57
C LEU A 130 24.26 1.20 -7.97
N GLY A 131 23.30 0.30 -8.16
CA GLY A 131 23.05 -0.35 -9.44
C GLY A 131 22.58 0.64 -10.50
N SER A 132 21.65 1.54 -10.16
CA SER A 132 21.20 2.59 -11.07
C SER A 132 22.32 3.57 -11.39
N ALA A 133 23.10 4.02 -10.39
CA ALA A 133 24.25 4.89 -10.62
C ALA A 133 25.30 4.27 -11.57
N GLN A 134 25.61 2.98 -11.43
CA GLN A 134 26.61 2.30 -12.26
C GLN A 134 26.12 1.98 -13.68
N ILE A 135 24.84 1.65 -13.85
CA ILE A 135 24.29 1.22 -15.14
C ILE A 135 23.81 2.42 -15.95
N PHE A 136 23.10 3.37 -15.33
CA PHE A 136 22.54 4.53 -16.04
C PHE A 136 23.62 5.55 -16.43
N SER A 137 24.70 5.67 -15.65
CA SER A 137 25.87 6.49 -16.05
C SER A 137 26.52 5.99 -17.36
N LYS A 138 26.43 4.69 -17.66
CA LYS A 138 26.95 4.11 -18.92
C LYS A 138 25.98 4.25 -20.10
N MET A 139 24.70 4.51 -19.83
CA MET A 139 23.64 4.55 -20.84
C MET A 139 23.32 5.96 -21.37
N ASP A 140 24.01 6.99 -20.88
CA ASP A 140 23.81 8.40 -21.28
C ASP A 140 22.31 8.78 -21.23
N VAL A 141 21.69 8.50 -20.07
CA VAL A 141 20.25 8.70 -19.82
C VAL A 141 19.94 10.16 -19.43
N GLY A 142 20.97 11.00 -19.27
CA GLY A 142 20.89 12.40 -18.86
C GLY A 142 21.89 12.70 -17.74
N LEU A 143 22.00 13.98 -17.37
CA LEU A 143 22.76 14.43 -16.21
C LEU A 143 21.94 14.19 -14.94
N LEU A 144 21.95 12.96 -14.44
CA LEU A 144 21.42 12.65 -13.10
C LEU A 144 22.56 12.84 -12.09
N GLU A 145 22.28 13.58 -11.03
CA GLU A 145 23.20 13.75 -9.92
C GLU A 145 23.20 12.51 -9.01
N THR A 146 24.22 12.38 -8.16
CA THR A 146 24.29 11.29 -7.18
C THR A 146 23.07 11.24 -6.25
N VAL A 147 22.48 12.40 -5.97
CA VAL A 147 21.26 12.56 -5.16
C VAL A 147 20.06 11.89 -5.84
N ASP A 148 19.94 11.97 -7.17
CA ASP A 148 18.81 11.38 -7.90
C ASP A 148 18.83 9.86 -7.86
N TYR A 149 20.01 9.23 -7.94
CA TYR A 149 20.16 7.78 -7.82
C TYR A 149 19.83 7.29 -6.41
N LEU A 150 20.18 8.06 -5.38
CA LEU A 150 19.83 7.75 -4.00
C LEU A 150 18.32 7.92 -3.78
N ALA A 151 17.72 8.99 -4.32
CA ALA A 151 16.27 9.18 -4.26
C ALA A 151 15.51 8.03 -4.96
N LEU A 152 15.98 7.58 -6.13
CA LEU A 152 15.46 6.40 -6.82
C LEU A 152 15.52 5.15 -5.93
N GLY A 153 16.66 4.89 -5.29
CA GLY A 153 16.77 3.75 -4.38
C GLY A 153 15.85 3.87 -3.17
N ALA A 154 15.66 5.07 -2.61
CA ALA A 154 14.76 5.25 -1.46
C ALA A 154 13.31 4.95 -1.84
N ILE A 155 12.85 5.50 -2.97
CA ILE A 155 11.49 5.30 -3.49
C ILE A 155 11.25 3.83 -3.84
N PHE A 156 12.15 3.19 -4.59
CA PHE A 156 11.96 1.80 -5.05
C PHE A 156 12.34 0.74 -4.01
N SER A 157 12.90 1.15 -2.85
CA SER A 157 13.12 0.23 -1.72
C SER A 157 11.88 0.04 -0.85
N ALA A 158 10.93 0.98 -0.91
CA ALA A 158 9.61 0.78 -0.34
C ALA A 158 8.83 -0.21 -1.22
N THR A 159 8.42 -1.33 -0.64
CA THR A 159 7.57 -2.32 -1.33
C THR A 159 6.14 -2.12 -0.88
N ASP A 160 5.24 -1.81 -1.82
CA ASP A 160 3.83 -1.72 -1.49
C ASP A 160 3.28 -3.12 -1.17
N THR A 161 2.88 -3.31 0.09
CA THR A 161 2.32 -4.57 0.54
C THR A 161 0.81 -4.63 0.36
N VAL A 162 0.13 -3.50 0.11
CA VAL A 162 -1.32 -3.44 -0.07
C VAL A 162 -1.75 -4.33 -1.23
N CYS A 163 -1.09 -4.23 -2.38
CA CYS A 163 -1.40 -5.07 -3.54
C CYS A 163 -1.24 -6.56 -3.26
N THR A 164 -0.31 -6.90 -2.38
CA THR A 164 0.09 -8.29 -2.12
C THR A 164 -0.80 -8.97 -1.09
N LEU A 165 -1.34 -8.20 -0.15
CA LEU A 165 -2.21 -8.67 0.93
C LEU A 165 -3.57 -9.13 0.45
N GLN A 166 -3.94 -8.76 -0.78
CA GLN A 166 -5.21 -9.17 -1.39
C GLN A 166 -5.21 -10.61 -1.84
N ILE A 167 -4.02 -11.11 -2.19
CA ILE A 167 -3.80 -12.48 -2.61
C ILE A 167 -3.62 -13.37 -1.37
N LEU A 168 -3.05 -12.81 -0.30
CA LEU A 168 -2.81 -13.55 0.94
C LEU A 168 -4.07 -13.56 1.81
N SER A 169 -4.69 -14.73 1.92
CA SER A 169 -5.72 -14.95 2.93
C SER A 169 -5.13 -14.96 4.34
N GLN A 170 -5.66 -14.08 5.19
CA GLN A 170 -5.32 -14.01 6.61
C GLN A 170 -5.70 -15.29 7.38
N GLU A 171 -6.71 -16.03 6.90
CA GLU A 171 -7.18 -17.26 7.54
C GLU A 171 -6.29 -18.46 7.19
N GLU A 172 -5.82 -18.53 5.95
CA GLU A 172 -4.99 -19.65 5.46
C GLU A 172 -3.52 -19.51 5.87
N THR A 173 -2.95 -18.30 5.78
CA THR A 173 -1.51 -18.06 6.01
C THR A 173 -1.24 -16.92 7.00
N PRO A 174 -1.74 -17.00 8.26
CA PRO A 174 -1.70 -15.89 9.21
C PRO A 174 -0.27 -15.42 9.57
N LEU A 175 0.72 -16.32 9.53
CA LEU A 175 2.12 -15.95 9.74
C LEU A 175 2.67 -15.13 8.58
N LEU A 176 2.47 -15.58 7.35
CA LEU A 176 2.98 -14.91 6.15
C LEU A 176 2.30 -13.55 5.97
N TYR A 177 0.98 -13.50 6.15
CA TYR A 177 0.22 -12.25 6.17
C TYR A 177 0.79 -11.25 7.17
N SER A 178 1.02 -11.68 8.42
CA SER A 178 1.56 -10.79 9.47
C SER A 178 3.00 -10.32 9.17
N LEU A 179 3.81 -11.17 8.54
CA LEU A 179 5.19 -10.84 8.16
C LEU A 179 5.22 -9.83 7.02
N VAL A 180 4.55 -10.12 5.90
CA VAL A 180 4.48 -9.26 4.72
C VAL A 180 3.83 -7.93 5.08
N PHE A 181 2.67 -7.95 5.75
CA PHE A 181 1.99 -6.74 6.19
C PHE A 181 2.92 -5.86 7.04
N GLY A 182 3.47 -6.46 8.10
CA GLY A 182 4.30 -5.74 9.05
C GLY A 182 5.56 -5.19 8.41
N GLU A 183 6.20 -5.98 7.54
CA GLU A 183 7.37 -5.55 6.77
C GLU A 183 7.02 -4.31 5.96
N GLY A 184 5.90 -4.30 5.25
CA GLY A 184 5.42 -3.15 4.48
C GLY A 184 5.35 -1.87 5.29
N VAL A 185 4.64 -1.93 6.42
CA VAL A 185 4.44 -0.78 7.28
C VAL A 185 5.75 -0.26 7.88
N VAL A 186 6.70 -1.16 8.21
CA VAL A 186 8.03 -0.73 8.68
C VAL A 186 8.86 -0.16 7.52
N ASN A 187 8.77 -0.74 6.33
CA ASN A 187 9.50 -0.28 5.14
C ASN A 187 9.12 1.17 4.80
N ASP A 188 7.83 1.52 4.88
CA ASP A 188 7.35 2.86 4.52
C ASP A 188 7.98 3.90 5.43
N ALA A 189 8.01 3.61 6.74
CA ALA A 189 8.70 4.46 7.71
C ALA A 189 10.21 4.56 7.44
N THR A 190 10.86 3.46 7.05
CA THR A 190 12.29 3.45 6.70
C THR A 190 12.56 4.24 5.41
N ALA A 191 11.72 4.13 4.39
CA ALA A 191 11.86 4.86 3.13
C ALA A 191 11.69 6.38 3.34
N VAL A 192 10.74 6.81 4.18
CA VAL A 192 10.58 8.22 4.56
C VAL A 192 11.82 8.75 5.29
N VAL A 193 12.42 7.96 6.20
CA VAL A 193 13.67 8.34 6.88
C VAL A 193 14.81 8.50 5.86
N LEU A 194 14.95 7.54 4.94
CA LEU A 194 15.97 7.59 3.89
C LEU A 194 15.79 8.78 2.97
N PHE A 195 14.56 9.05 2.52
CA PHE A 195 14.26 10.16 1.63
C PHE A 195 14.55 11.52 2.29
N ASN A 196 14.13 11.70 3.56
CA ASN A 196 14.46 12.89 4.33
C ASN A 196 15.97 13.05 4.54
N ALA A 197 16.70 11.95 4.70
CA ALA A 197 18.14 11.98 4.84
C ALA A 197 18.84 12.46 3.56
N ILE A 198 18.38 11.97 2.41
CA ILE A 198 18.93 12.35 1.11
C ILE A 198 18.78 13.85 0.85
N GLN A 199 17.66 14.45 1.27
CA GLN A 199 17.43 15.89 1.12
C GLN A 199 18.25 16.75 2.11
N ARG A 200 18.55 16.23 3.30
CA ARG A 200 19.14 17.00 4.40
C ARG A 200 20.65 16.86 4.51
N PHE A 201 21.21 15.74 4.09
CA PHE A 201 22.64 15.45 4.25
C PHE A 201 23.36 15.53 2.92
N ASP A 202 24.51 16.20 2.93
CA ASP A 202 25.46 16.12 1.83
C ASP A 202 26.16 14.75 1.89
N LEU A 203 25.78 13.86 0.97
CA LEU A 203 26.18 12.45 0.94
C LEU A 203 27.60 12.25 0.38
N SER A 204 28.30 13.33 0.05
CA SER A 204 29.71 13.28 -0.37
C SER A 204 30.66 12.72 0.70
N HIS A 205 30.28 12.80 1.99
CA HIS A 205 31.04 12.23 3.10
C HIS A 205 30.14 11.44 4.08
N ILE A 206 29.92 10.15 3.78
CA ILE A 206 29.23 9.22 4.70
C ILE A 206 30.09 9.03 5.95
N THR A 207 29.75 9.78 7.00
CA THR A 207 30.40 9.69 8.30
C THR A 207 29.59 8.77 9.22
N SER A 208 30.24 8.04 10.13
CA SER A 208 29.58 7.20 11.16
C SER A 208 28.50 7.95 11.93
N SER A 209 28.66 9.26 12.12
CA SER A 209 27.65 10.15 12.73
C SER A 209 26.33 10.21 11.93
N ILE A 210 26.38 10.16 10.60
CA ILE A 210 25.18 10.20 9.75
C ILE A 210 24.39 8.90 9.93
N ALA A 211 25.07 7.75 9.95
CA ALA A 211 24.43 6.46 10.19
C ALA A 211 23.75 6.40 11.58
N MET A 212 24.41 6.93 12.61
CA MET A 212 23.83 7.04 13.96
C MET A 212 22.61 7.96 13.98
N GLN A 213 22.65 9.09 13.28
CA GLN A 213 21.53 10.02 13.18
C GLN A 213 20.34 9.42 12.41
N LEU A 214 20.61 8.67 11.33
CA LEU A 214 19.59 7.93 10.58
C LEU A 214 18.89 6.91 11.46
N PHE A 215 19.66 6.13 12.20
CA PHE A 215 19.12 5.16 13.15
C PHE A 215 18.29 5.84 14.25
N GLY A 216 18.77 6.96 14.78
CA GLY A 216 18.04 7.78 15.75
C GLY A 216 16.73 8.34 15.19
N ASN A 217 16.73 8.87 13.97
CA ASN A 217 15.54 9.38 13.30
C ASN A 217 14.52 8.27 13.02
N PHE A 218 14.98 7.09 12.58
CA PHE A 218 14.13 5.93 12.42
C PHE A 218 13.50 5.50 13.74
N LEU A 219 14.29 5.35 14.81
CA LEU A 219 13.77 5.02 16.14
C LEU A 219 12.77 6.06 16.65
N TYR A 220 13.06 7.35 16.43
CA TYR A 220 12.17 8.44 16.80
C TYR A 220 10.84 8.34 16.07
N LEU A 221 10.84 8.28 14.73
CA LEU A 221 9.62 8.18 13.92
C LEU A 221 8.85 6.91 14.24
N PHE A 222 9.54 5.77 14.35
CA PHE A 222 8.92 4.48 14.66
C PHE A 222 8.25 4.51 16.04
N THR A 223 8.95 4.97 17.07
CA THR A 223 8.45 4.96 18.45
C THR A 223 7.32 5.97 18.64
N THR A 224 7.48 7.20 18.17
CA THR A 224 6.47 8.25 18.32
C THR A 224 5.19 7.96 17.56
N SER A 225 5.29 7.49 16.30
CA SER A 225 4.11 7.10 15.51
C SER A 225 3.38 5.91 16.14
N THR A 226 4.12 4.92 16.67
CA THR A 226 3.55 3.77 17.39
C THR A 226 2.84 4.21 18.67
N LEU A 227 3.49 5.07 19.48
CA LEU A 227 2.92 5.59 20.72
C LEU A 227 1.65 6.40 20.47
N LEU A 228 1.64 7.24 19.43
CA LEU A 228 0.47 8.01 19.02
C LEU A 228 -0.69 7.07 18.64
N GLY A 229 -0.42 6.04 17.83
CA GLY A 229 -1.43 5.07 17.41
C GLY A 229 -2.05 4.33 18.59
N VAL A 230 -1.20 3.83 19.49
CA VAL A 230 -1.66 3.18 20.73
C VAL A 230 -2.44 4.14 21.62
N ALA A 231 -1.98 5.39 21.78
CA ALA A 231 -2.67 6.39 22.60
C ALA A 231 -4.07 6.71 22.06
N VAL A 232 -4.21 6.91 20.75
CA VAL A 232 -5.52 7.16 20.12
C VAL A 232 -6.43 5.94 20.21
N GLY A 233 -5.89 4.74 20.02
CA GLY A 233 -6.65 3.49 20.18
C GLY A 233 -7.14 3.25 21.62
N LEU A 234 -6.32 3.58 22.63
CA LEU A 234 -6.71 3.53 24.04
C LEU A 234 -7.71 4.62 24.39
N LEU A 235 -7.56 5.82 23.82
CA LEU A 235 -8.51 6.92 23.97
C LEU A 235 -9.90 6.51 23.43
N SER A 236 -9.95 5.87 22.27
CA SER A 236 -11.18 5.29 21.71
C SER A 236 -11.83 4.28 22.68
N ALA A 237 -11.03 3.35 23.23
CA ALA A 237 -11.51 2.38 24.20
C ALA A 237 -12.08 3.04 25.46
N TYR A 238 -11.45 4.12 25.94
CA TYR A 238 -11.90 4.91 27.08
C TYR A 238 -13.22 5.65 26.78
N ILE A 239 -13.31 6.32 25.63
CA ILE A 239 -14.50 7.05 25.20
C ILE A 239 -15.70 6.09 25.11
N ILE A 240 -15.54 4.95 24.43
CA ILE A 240 -16.61 3.95 24.28
C ILE A 240 -17.02 3.38 25.63
N LYS A 241 -16.06 3.06 26.51
CA LYS A 241 -16.34 2.58 27.88
C LYS A 241 -17.10 3.63 28.71
N LYS A 242 -16.82 4.92 28.53
CA LYS A 242 -17.52 6.00 29.26
C LYS A 242 -18.92 6.28 28.70
N LEU A 243 -19.08 6.19 27.37
CA LEU A 243 -20.38 6.34 26.69
C LEU A 243 -21.37 5.22 27.03
N TYR A 244 -20.89 4.11 27.59
CA TYR A 244 -21.69 3.02 28.16
C TYR A 244 -22.81 3.49 29.11
N PHE A 245 -22.63 4.63 29.77
CA PHE A 245 -23.62 5.19 30.71
C PHE A 245 -24.91 5.73 30.06
N GLY A 246 -24.96 5.94 28.74
CA GLY A 246 -26.05 6.70 28.09
C GLY A 246 -27.11 5.89 27.34
N ARG A 247 -26.70 4.87 26.58
CA ARG A 247 -27.50 3.89 25.79
C ARG A 247 -26.61 3.30 24.72
N HIS A 248 -26.65 1.97 24.53
CA HIS A 248 -26.00 1.33 23.40
C HIS A 248 -26.70 1.66 22.09
N SER A 249 -25.93 2.11 21.11
CA SER A 249 -26.34 2.23 19.72
C SER A 249 -25.17 1.73 18.89
N THR A 250 -25.41 0.64 18.15
CA THR A 250 -24.42 -0.02 17.31
C THR A 250 -23.77 0.97 16.34
N ASP A 251 -24.57 1.82 15.70
CA ASP A 251 -24.09 2.79 14.71
C ASP A 251 -23.10 3.80 15.30
N ARG A 252 -23.34 4.25 16.54
CA ARG A 252 -22.46 5.22 17.22
C ARG A 252 -21.12 4.59 17.58
N GLU A 253 -21.14 3.35 18.08
CA GLU A 253 -19.91 2.63 18.44
C GLU A 253 -19.04 2.40 17.20
N VAL A 254 -19.63 1.91 16.10
CA VAL A 254 -18.92 1.68 14.84
C VAL A 254 -18.40 2.99 14.26
N ALA A 255 -19.23 4.04 14.18
CA ALA A 255 -18.83 5.33 13.64
C ALA A 255 -17.67 5.96 14.43
N LEU A 256 -17.70 5.90 15.76
CA LEU A 256 -16.61 6.39 16.60
C LEU A 256 -15.30 5.64 16.32
N MET A 257 -15.35 4.31 16.15
CA MET A 257 -14.14 3.56 15.82
C MET A 257 -13.53 3.98 14.48
N ILE A 258 -14.36 4.20 13.44
CA ILE A 258 -13.90 4.67 12.12
C ILE A 258 -13.28 6.07 12.25
N LEU A 259 -13.98 7.00 12.90
CA LEU A 259 -13.54 8.38 13.05
C LEU A 259 -12.24 8.47 13.87
N MET A 260 -12.10 7.69 14.94
CA MET A 260 -10.87 7.67 15.75
C MET A 260 -9.69 7.07 14.98
N ALA A 261 -9.93 6.08 14.12
CA ALA A 261 -8.90 5.53 13.24
C ALA A 261 -8.40 6.60 12.25
N TYR A 262 -9.31 7.27 11.56
CA TYR A 262 -8.98 8.38 10.66
C TYR A 262 -8.29 9.54 11.39
N LEU A 263 -8.76 9.89 12.58
CA LEU A 263 -8.15 10.93 13.41
C LEU A 263 -6.70 10.58 13.76
N SER A 264 -6.40 9.31 14.05
CA SER A 264 -5.03 8.87 14.31
C SER A 264 -4.09 9.12 13.12
N TYR A 265 -4.57 8.86 11.90
CA TYR A 265 -3.82 9.11 10.67
C TYR A 265 -3.59 10.61 10.45
N MET A 266 -4.65 11.42 10.53
CA MET A 266 -4.54 12.87 10.30
C MET A 266 -3.64 13.56 11.34
N ILE A 267 -3.71 13.15 12.61
CA ILE A 267 -2.83 13.71 13.65
C ILE A 267 -1.37 13.34 13.37
N ALA A 268 -1.09 12.12 12.88
CA ALA A 268 0.26 11.73 12.52
C ALA A 268 0.82 12.59 11.36
N GLU A 269 0.02 12.80 10.30
CA GLU A 269 0.41 13.68 9.18
C GLU A 269 0.66 15.13 9.64
N LEU A 270 -0.17 15.68 10.54
CA LEU A 270 0.05 17.01 11.12
C LEU A 270 1.36 17.13 11.90
N PHE A 271 1.83 16.05 12.52
CA PHE A 271 3.10 16.00 13.25
C PHE A 271 4.28 15.51 12.39
N ASN A 272 4.11 15.32 11.08
CA ASN A 272 5.11 14.73 10.17
C ASN A 272 5.62 13.35 10.67
N LEU A 273 4.71 12.56 11.25
CA LEU A 273 4.94 11.19 11.66
C LEU A 273 4.46 10.22 10.57
N SER A 274 4.72 8.91 10.73
CA SER A 274 4.22 7.92 9.77
C SER A 274 2.74 7.63 10.03
N GLY A 275 1.85 8.22 9.23
CA GLY A 275 0.40 7.98 9.31
C GLY A 275 0.04 6.50 9.18
N ILE A 276 0.72 5.78 8.28
CA ILE A 276 0.54 4.34 8.04
C ILE A 276 0.86 3.53 9.30
N LEU A 277 2.01 3.81 9.95
CA LEU A 277 2.41 3.14 11.19
C LEU A 277 1.43 3.47 12.34
N THR A 278 1.03 4.73 12.45
CA THR A 278 0.10 5.19 13.49
C THR A 278 -1.28 4.54 13.38
N VAL A 279 -1.90 4.55 12.19
CA VAL A 279 -3.23 3.97 12.00
C VAL A 279 -3.23 2.45 12.18
N PHE A 280 -2.15 1.78 11.79
CA PHE A 280 -1.98 0.34 12.00
C PHE A 280 -1.96 -0.02 13.50
N PHE A 281 -1.11 0.63 14.29
CA PHE A 281 -1.06 0.39 15.74
C PHE A 281 -2.32 0.86 16.46
N CYS A 282 -3.00 1.89 15.95
CA CYS A 282 -4.33 2.27 16.41
C CYS A 282 -5.34 1.13 16.20
N GLY A 283 -5.34 0.49 15.02
CA GLY A 283 -6.14 -0.72 14.74
C GLY A 283 -5.83 -1.89 15.68
N ILE A 284 -4.55 -2.16 15.95
CA ILE A 284 -4.12 -3.19 16.92
C ILE A 284 -4.64 -2.89 18.33
N ALA A 285 -4.47 -1.65 18.80
CA ALA A 285 -4.91 -1.23 20.13
C ALA A 285 -6.44 -1.29 20.25
N MET A 286 -7.18 -0.81 19.24
CA MET A 286 -8.63 -0.88 19.21
C MET A 286 -9.14 -2.33 19.19
N SER A 287 -8.55 -3.21 18.38
CA SER A 287 -8.97 -4.61 18.35
C SER A 287 -8.71 -5.33 19.67
N HIS A 288 -7.72 -4.88 20.46
CA HIS A 288 -7.41 -5.48 21.76
C HIS A 288 -8.26 -4.91 22.90
N TYR A 289 -8.39 -3.59 22.98
CA TYR A 289 -9.04 -2.92 24.11
C TYR A 289 -10.48 -2.50 23.79
N THR A 290 -10.72 -1.91 22.62
CA THR A 290 -12.05 -1.41 22.23
C THR A 290 -13.01 -2.55 21.91
N TRP A 291 -12.54 -3.62 21.26
CA TRP A 291 -13.35 -4.80 20.91
C TRP A 291 -14.12 -5.39 22.10
N HIS A 292 -13.50 -5.38 23.29
CA HIS A 292 -14.11 -5.94 24.50
C HIS A 292 -15.11 -4.97 25.16
N ASN A 293 -15.05 -3.68 24.84
CA ASN A 293 -15.92 -2.64 25.42
C ASN A 293 -17.20 -2.38 24.59
N VAL A 294 -17.26 -2.86 23.34
CA VAL A 294 -18.44 -2.72 22.46
C VAL A 294 -19.42 -3.88 22.62
N THR A 295 -20.68 -3.68 22.22
CA THR A 295 -21.71 -4.73 22.28
C THR A 295 -21.45 -5.86 21.30
N GLU A 296 -22.08 -7.03 21.51
CA GLU A 296 -21.95 -8.17 20.61
C GLU A 296 -22.46 -7.86 19.19
N SER A 297 -23.56 -7.10 19.08
CA SER A 297 -24.05 -6.61 17.79
C SER A 297 -23.02 -5.71 17.10
N SER A 298 -22.42 -4.77 17.83
CA SER A 298 -21.37 -3.91 17.31
C SER A 298 -20.12 -4.67 16.88
N ARG A 299 -19.73 -5.74 17.58
CA ARG A 299 -18.58 -6.56 17.16
C ARG A 299 -18.75 -7.13 15.75
N VAL A 300 -19.93 -7.68 15.47
CA VAL A 300 -20.25 -8.23 14.15
C VAL A 300 -20.28 -7.10 13.11
N THR A 301 -21.00 -6.01 13.39
CA THR A 301 -21.10 -4.88 12.46
C THR A 301 -19.75 -4.23 12.18
N THR A 302 -18.94 -3.97 13.20
CA THR A 302 -17.59 -3.41 13.09
C THR A 302 -16.70 -4.27 12.18
N ARG A 303 -16.72 -5.60 12.35
CA ARG A 303 -15.91 -6.51 11.51
C ARG A 303 -16.31 -6.42 10.03
N HIS A 304 -17.60 -6.45 9.73
CA HIS A 304 -18.07 -6.34 8.35
C HIS A 304 -17.84 -4.94 7.78
N ALA A 305 -18.13 -3.88 8.55
CA ALA A 305 -17.95 -2.51 8.10
C ALA A 305 -16.50 -2.21 7.71
N PHE A 306 -15.52 -2.61 8.53
CA PHE A 306 -14.10 -2.38 8.22
C PHE A 306 -13.63 -3.20 7.03
N ALA A 307 -14.07 -4.45 6.93
CA ALA A 307 -13.78 -5.29 5.77
C ALA A 307 -14.36 -4.70 4.48
N THR A 308 -15.61 -4.23 4.50
CA THR A 308 -16.26 -3.60 3.33
C THR A 308 -15.59 -2.29 2.94
N LEU A 309 -15.22 -1.43 3.90
CA LEU A 309 -14.50 -0.18 3.62
C LEU A 309 -13.12 -0.43 3.02
N SER A 310 -12.37 -1.40 3.56
CA SER A 310 -11.09 -1.85 3.00
C SER A 310 -11.28 -2.33 1.56
N PHE A 311 -12.24 -3.24 1.34
CA PHE A 311 -12.52 -3.83 0.04
C PHE A 311 -12.90 -2.80 -1.03
N ILE A 312 -13.77 -1.82 -0.70
CA ILE A 312 -14.13 -0.75 -1.64
C ILE A 312 -12.91 0.11 -1.96
N SER A 313 -12.12 0.48 -0.94
CA SER A 313 -10.91 1.30 -1.12
C SER A 313 -9.87 0.59 -1.98
N GLU A 314 -9.74 -0.72 -1.80
CA GLU A 314 -8.88 -1.60 -2.59
C GLU A 314 -9.30 -1.63 -4.07
N ILE A 315 -10.57 -1.93 -4.38
CA ILE A 315 -11.06 -1.92 -5.77
C ILE A 315 -10.85 -0.55 -6.40
N PHE A 316 -11.07 0.53 -5.64
CA PHE A 316 -10.81 1.89 -6.08
C PHE A 316 -9.36 2.05 -6.53
N ILE A 317 -8.39 1.67 -5.69
CA ILE A 317 -6.96 1.80 -6.00
C ILE A 317 -6.61 1.06 -7.29
N PHE A 318 -7.01 -0.21 -7.43
CA PHE A 318 -6.67 -0.99 -8.62
C PHE A 318 -7.30 -0.48 -9.91
N LEU A 319 -8.56 -0.07 -9.83
CA LEU A 319 -9.22 0.55 -10.96
C LEU A 319 -8.52 1.86 -11.36
N TYR A 320 -8.18 2.68 -10.37
CA TYR A 320 -7.56 3.98 -10.58
C TYR A 320 -6.14 3.86 -11.15
N VAL A 321 -5.32 2.94 -10.62
CA VAL A 321 -3.99 2.60 -11.17
C VAL A 321 -4.10 2.05 -12.59
N GLY A 322 -5.08 1.19 -12.87
CA GLY A 322 -5.32 0.65 -14.21
C GLY A 322 -5.67 1.75 -15.23
N MET A 323 -6.44 2.75 -14.82
CA MET A 323 -6.75 3.92 -15.65
C MET A 323 -5.52 4.81 -15.87
N ASP A 324 -4.77 5.12 -14.79
CA ASP A 324 -3.58 5.98 -14.81
C ASP A 324 -2.41 5.39 -15.62
N ALA A 325 -2.29 4.06 -15.70
CA ALA A 325 -1.27 3.38 -16.51
C ALA A 325 -1.33 3.72 -18.02
N LEU A 326 -2.48 4.22 -18.50
CA LEU A 326 -2.71 4.59 -19.90
C LEU A 326 -2.64 6.10 -20.15
N ASP A 327 -2.17 6.87 -19.17
CA ASP A 327 -1.97 8.31 -19.35
C ASP A 327 -0.93 8.61 -20.43
N ILE A 328 -1.38 9.31 -21.47
CA ILE A 328 -0.58 9.65 -22.65
C ILE A 328 0.59 10.56 -22.32
N GLU A 329 0.52 11.38 -21.26
CA GLU A 329 1.63 12.26 -20.88
C GLU A 329 2.85 11.48 -20.42
N LYS A 330 2.63 10.38 -19.67
CA LYS A 330 3.68 9.43 -19.28
C LYS A 330 4.26 8.72 -20.50
N TRP A 331 3.41 8.26 -21.41
CA TRP A 331 3.83 7.58 -22.63
C TRP A 331 4.47 8.50 -23.68
N LYS A 332 4.22 9.81 -23.65
CA LYS A 332 4.87 10.79 -24.53
C LYS A 332 6.37 10.93 -24.23
N PHE A 333 6.76 10.77 -22.98
CA PHE A 333 8.18 10.67 -22.59
C PHE A 333 8.81 9.39 -23.15
N VAL A 334 8.10 8.25 -23.04
CA VAL A 334 8.53 6.94 -23.57
C VAL A 334 8.65 6.96 -25.10
N SER A 335 7.69 7.58 -25.80
CA SER A 335 7.62 7.63 -27.26
C SER A 335 8.76 8.41 -27.91
N LYS A 336 9.42 9.33 -27.18
CA LYS A 336 10.60 10.06 -27.69
C LYS A 336 11.84 9.17 -27.80
N SER A 337 11.95 8.11 -26.98
CA SER A 337 13.04 7.14 -27.04
C SER A 337 12.61 5.78 -26.45
N PRO A 338 11.84 4.97 -27.21
CA PRO A 338 11.24 3.74 -26.68
C PRO A 338 12.29 2.70 -26.29
N GLY A 339 13.40 2.61 -27.03
CA GLY A 339 14.48 1.68 -26.73
C GLY A 339 15.22 2.01 -25.42
N LYS A 340 15.50 3.30 -25.16
CA LYS A 340 16.13 3.71 -23.89
C LYS A 340 15.17 3.56 -22.71
N SER A 341 13.91 3.96 -22.86
CA SER A 341 12.92 3.85 -21.79
C SER A 341 12.65 2.40 -21.40
N LEU A 342 12.48 1.49 -22.38
CA LEU A 342 12.30 0.07 -22.10
C LEU A 342 13.53 -0.53 -21.40
N GLY A 343 14.73 -0.14 -21.84
CA GLY A 343 15.99 -0.54 -21.21
C GLY A 343 16.08 -0.08 -19.75
N VAL A 344 15.81 1.20 -19.48
CA VAL A 344 15.82 1.78 -18.12
C VAL A 344 14.80 1.06 -17.22
N SER A 345 13.56 0.88 -17.67
CA SER A 345 12.53 0.19 -16.90
C SER A 345 12.88 -1.28 -16.63
N SER A 346 13.43 -1.99 -17.62
CA SER A 346 13.84 -3.39 -17.47
C SER A 346 15.01 -3.54 -16.48
N ILE A 347 16.00 -2.65 -16.57
CA ILE A 347 17.14 -2.63 -15.65
C ILE A 347 16.67 -2.32 -14.23
N LEU A 348 15.82 -1.30 -14.06
CA LEU A 348 15.29 -0.92 -12.76
C LEU A 348 14.48 -2.05 -12.13
N LEU A 349 13.64 -2.73 -12.92
CA LEU A 349 12.90 -3.92 -12.48
C LEU A 349 13.85 -5.05 -12.06
N GLY A 350 14.91 -5.30 -12.85
CA GLY A 350 15.95 -6.27 -12.49
C GLY A 350 16.67 -5.93 -11.19
N LEU A 351 17.01 -4.65 -10.97
CA LEU A 351 17.65 -4.19 -9.74
C LEU A 351 16.73 -4.33 -8.53
N ILE A 352 15.43 -4.05 -8.68
CA ILE A 352 14.43 -4.25 -7.62
C ILE A 352 14.34 -5.74 -7.25
N LEU A 353 14.28 -6.63 -8.25
CA LEU A 353 14.25 -8.09 -8.03
C LEU A 353 15.51 -8.58 -7.31
N ILE A 354 16.69 -8.12 -7.72
CA ILE A 354 17.94 -8.47 -7.06
C ILE A 354 17.97 -7.92 -5.63
N GLY A 355 17.53 -6.66 -5.45
CA GLY A 355 17.41 -6.01 -4.16
C GLY A 355 16.51 -6.78 -3.19
N ARG A 356 15.39 -7.31 -3.70
CA ARG A 356 14.45 -8.14 -2.94
C ARG A 356 15.00 -9.52 -2.63
N ALA A 357 15.67 -10.18 -3.57
CA ALA A 357 16.30 -11.47 -3.32
C ALA A 357 17.39 -11.33 -2.23
N ALA A 358 18.20 -10.28 -2.32
CA ALA A 358 19.27 -9.99 -1.38
C ALA A 358 18.77 -9.56 0.02
N SER A 359 17.56 -9.01 0.14
CA SER A 359 16.95 -8.76 1.44
C SER A 359 16.28 -10.00 2.02
N VAL A 360 15.46 -10.71 1.23
CA VAL A 360 14.62 -11.81 1.74
C VAL A 360 15.43 -13.07 2.11
N PHE A 361 16.31 -13.57 1.23
CA PHE A 361 16.99 -14.85 1.47
C PHE A 361 18.03 -14.80 2.60
N PRO A 362 18.93 -13.80 2.68
CA PRO A 362 19.89 -13.71 3.77
C PRO A 362 19.23 -13.43 5.12
N LEU A 363 18.25 -12.52 5.17
CA LEU A 363 17.56 -12.18 6.43
C LEU A 363 16.69 -13.33 6.93
N SER A 364 16.05 -14.09 6.04
CA SER A 364 15.30 -15.29 6.44
C SER A 364 16.23 -16.39 6.98
N PHE A 365 17.44 -16.55 6.41
CA PHE A 365 18.46 -17.43 6.97
C PHE A 365 18.87 -17.00 8.38
N ILE A 366 19.19 -15.71 8.57
CA ILE A 366 19.56 -15.15 9.88
C ILE A 366 18.42 -15.32 10.90
N SER A 367 17.18 -14.98 10.52
CA SER A 367 16.01 -15.14 11.39
C SER A 367 15.79 -16.61 11.79
N ASN A 368 16.01 -17.54 10.86
CA ASN A 368 15.88 -18.97 11.13
C ASN A 368 16.95 -19.52 12.09
N LEU A 369 18.13 -18.89 12.16
CA LEU A 369 19.16 -19.23 13.14
C LEU A 369 18.80 -18.75 14.55
N THR A 370 18.11 -17.62 14.68
CA THR A 370 17.69 -17.08 15.98
C THR A 370 16.49 -17.83 16.57
N LYS A 371 15.71 -18.53 15.73
CA LYS A 371 14.47 -19.21 16.15
C LYS A 371 14.73 -20.60 16.73
N LYS A 372 14.36 -20.79 18.00
CA LYS A 372 14.50 -22.06 18.74
C LYS A 372 13.44 -23.12 18.39
N SER A 373 12.24 -22.73 17.96
CA SER A 373 11.15 -23.66 17.61
C SER A 373 11.08 -23.95 16.13
N GLN A 374 10.85 -25.22 15.75
CA GLN A 374 10.72 -25.66 14.36
C GLN A 374 9.45 -25.11 13.68
N THR A 375 8.40 -24.81 14.46
CA THR A 375 7.13 -24.23 13.99
C THR A 375 7.21 -22.72 13.69
N ASP A 376 8.29 -22.06 14.11
CA ASP A 376 8.50 -20.64 13.84
C ASP A 376 9.42 -20.39 12.64
N LYS A 377 10.10 -21.41 12.14
CA LYS A 377 11.05 -21.27 11.02
C LYS A 377 10.31 -20.93 9.73
N ILE A 378 10.86 -19.96 9.00
CA ILE A 378 10.38 -19.54 7.69
C ILE A 378 10.88 -20.58 6.68
N GLY A 379 9.98 -21.42 6.20
CA GLY A 379 10.29 -22.46 5.22
C GLY A 379 10.68 -21.87 3.86
N LEU A 380 11.40 -22.64 3.05
CA LEU A 380 11.85 -22.22 1.71
C LEU A 380 10.67 -21.77 0.82
N ARG A 381 9.53 -22.44 0.94
CA ARG A 381 8.29 -22.05 0.26
C ARG A 381 7.81 -20.65 0.68
N GLN A 382 7.74 -20.38 1.98
CA GLN A 382 7.36 -19.06 2.49
C GLN A 382 8.37 -17.96 2.11
N GLN A 383 9.65 -18.29 1.96
CA GLN A 383 10.66 -17.34 1.47
C GLN A 383 10.43 -17.01 -0.01
N VAL A 384 10.13 -18.02 -0.82
CA VAL A 384 9.79 -17.85 -2.23
C VAL A 384 8.49 -17.05 -2.36
N ASP A 385 7.47 -17.34 -1.53
CA ASP A 385 6.22 -16.61 -1.50
C ASP A 385 6.43 -15.14 -1.08
N SER A 386 7.30 -14.88 -0.08
CA SER A 386 7.74 -13.53 0.34
C SER A 386 8.60 -12.78 -0.68
N PHE A 387 9.26 -13.50 -1.58
CA PHE A 387 10.05 -12.93 -2.67
C PHE A 387 9.15 -12.54 -3.84
N PHE A 388 8.23 -13.43 -4.25
CA PHE A 388 7.29 -13.21 -5.36
C PHE A 388 6.10 -12.31 -5.02
N THR A 389 6.00 -11.87 -3.77
CA THR A 389 4.96 -10.95 -3.29
C THR A 389 4.85 -9.70 -4.17
N LEU A 390 5.93 -9.25 -4.81
CA LEU A 390 5.97 -8.12 -5.76
C LEU A 390 5.34 -8.40 -7.14
N PHE A 391 5.16 -9.65 -7.55
CA PHE A 391 4.90 -9.98 -8.96
C PHE A 391 3.65 -10.81 -9.21
N PHE A 392 3.32 -11.82 -8.38
CA PHE A 392 2.22 -12.70 -8.75
C PHE A 392 1.56 -13.43 -7.58
N ASP A 393 0.28 -13.71 -7.86
CA ASP A 393 -0.62 -14.65 -7.23
C ASP A 393 0.07 -15.94 -6.75
N VAL A 394 0.28 -16.06 -5.44
CA VAL A 394 0.63 -17.34 -4.82
C VAL A 394 -0.65 -18.13 -4.54
N SER A 395 -1.43 -18.37 -5.59
CA SER A 395 -2.41 -19.45 -5.60
C SER A 395 -1.65 -20.76 -5.75
N ASN A 396 -1.18 -21.32 -4.63
CA ASN A 396 -1.06 -22.76 -4.54
C ASN A 396 -1.30 -23.30 -3.12
N PRO A 397 -2.56 -23.44 -2.66
CA PRO A 397 -2.84 -24.32 -1.54
C PRO A 397 -2.96 -25.73 -2.10
N THR A 398 -1.84 -26.45 -2.15
CA THR A 398 -1.77 -27.92 -2.10
C THR A 398 -2.94 -28.67 -2.74
N LYS A 399 -2.89 -28.86 -4.06
CA LYS A 399 -3.09 -30.17 -4.70
C LYS A 399 -2.19 -30.28 -5.93
#